data_AF-A0A914U4Z8-F1
#
_entry.id   AF-A0A914U4Z8-F1
#
_cell.length_a   1.000
_cell.length_b   1.000
_cell.length_c   1.000
_cell.angle_alpha   90.00
_cell.angle_beta   90.00
_cell.angle_gamma   90.00
#
_symmetry.space_group_name_H-M   'P 1'
#
loop_
_entity.id
_entity.type
_entity.pdbx_description
1 polymer ?
#
loop_
_entity_poly.entity_id
_entity_poly.type
_entity_poly.pdbx_seq_one_letter_code
_entity_poly.pdbx_strand_id
1 'polypeptide(L)'
;MSTQQLAPNDLKPLKTKAPQPNEPIIIVGGGLAGLSAALEALRSDATVILIDKSKDLGGNSAKASSGINGVNTETQRKMHIEDSTDKFYSDTLSAGDRENDPTLVDLLVQESNSAVEFLIDAGVDLTDINLCGGHSVPRTHWIPSPKEGRPIPVGFSIIKNLKTKNDFVTGVRIKNSTGHLGRLFIFIKTFFENNIITIQITKTRKK
;
A
#
# COMPACT_ATOMS: atom_id res chain seq x y z
N MET A 1 11.55 -35.55 19.80
CA MET A 1 12.22 -34.36 20.37
C MET A 1 11.25 -33.21 20.29
N SER A 2 10.88 -32.60 21.43
CA SER A 2 9.85 -31.57 21.51
C SER A 2 10.30 -30.27 20.84
N THR A 3 9.50 -29.75 19.92
CA THR A 3 9.68 -28.45 19.28
C THR A 3 9.38 -27.36 20.32
N GLN A 4 10.41 -26.69 20.85
CA GLN A 4 10.19 -25.44 21.60
C GLN A 4 9.92 -24.32 20.59
N GLN A 5 8.69 -23.83 20.59
CA GLN A 5 8.30 -22.62 19.87
C GLN A 5 8.81 -21.41 20.66
N LEU A 6 9.76 -20.66 20.10
CA LEU A 6 10.27 -19.42 20.71
C LEU A 6 9.10 -18.43 20.91
N ALA A 7 9.02 -17.83 22.10
CA ALA A 7 7.97 -16.89 22.43
C ALA A 7 8.20 -15.55 21.70
N PRO A 8 7.15 -14.75 21.40
CA PRO A 8 7.27 -13.49 20.67
C PRO A 8 8.30 -12.49 21.25
N ASN A 9 8.58 -12.60 22.55
CA ASN A 9 9.50 -11.71 23.27
C ASN A 9 11.00 -12.04 23.08
N ASP A 10 11.35 -13.10 22.34
CA ASP A 10 12.75 -13.49 22.05
C ASP A 10 13.34 -12.81 20.80
N LEU A 11 12.68 -11.78 20.27
CA LEU A 11 13.18 -10.93 19.19
C LEU A 11 13.97 -9.76 19.79
N LYS A 12 15.30 -9.89 19.90
CA LYS A 12 16.15 -8.71 20.13
C LYS A 12 15.98 -7.77 18.93
N PRO A 13 15.66 -6.47 19.13
CA PRO A 13 15.61 -5.52 18.03
C PRO A 13 16.96 -5.54 17.32
N LEU A 14 16.92 -5.66 15.99
CA LEU A 14 18.13 -5.51 15.18
C LEU A 14 18.71 -4.14 15.53
N LYS A 15 20.00 -4.10 15.91
CA LYS A 15 20.74 -2.83 16.01
C LYS A 15 20.89 -2.28 14.59
N THR A 16 19.85 -1.63 14.10
CA THR A 16 19.89 -0.90 12.84
C THR A 16 20.54 0.45 13.11
N LYS A 17 21.62 0.75 12.38
CA LYS A 17 22.13 2.12 12.32
C LYS A 17 21.07 2.96 11.63
N ALA A 18 20.83 4.18 12.10
CA ALA A 18 19.95 5.11 11.40
C ALA A 18 20.45 5.27 9.95
N PRO A 19 19.55 5.25 8.95
CA PRO A 19 19.93 5.44 7.55
C PRO A 19 20.66 6.77 7.38
N GLN A 20 21.67 6.80 6.51
CA GLN A 20 22.41 8.04 6.21
C GLN A 20 21.58 8.93 5.27
N PRO A 21 21.78 10.27 5.26
CA PRO A 21 21.00 11.22 4.46
C PRO A 21 20.95 10.97 2.94
N ASN A 22 21.79 10.08 2.41
CA ASN A 22 21.89 9.76 0.97
C ASN A 22 21.71 8.26 0.67
N GLU A 23 21.29 7.46 1.66
CA GLU A 23 20.99 6.05 1.41
C GLU A 23 19.63 5.88 0.73
N PRO A 24 19.53 5.06 -0.33
CA PRO A 24 18.27 4.87 -1.03
C PRO A 24 17.24 4.15 -0.14
N ILE A 25 15.99 4.60 -0.21
CA ILE A 25 14.85 3.92 0.41
C ILE A 25 14.45 2.75 -0.47
N ILE A 26 14.52 1.53 0.08
CA ILE A 26 14.10 0.32 -0.61
C ILE A 26 12.66 -0.01 -0.23
N ILE A 27 11.77 -0.04 -1.22
CA ILE A 27 10.36 -0.38 -1.04
C ILE A 27 10.09 -1.72 -1.70
N VAL A 28 9.48 -2.63 -0.95
CA VAL A 28 9.18 -3.99 -1.42
C VAL A 28 7.67 -4.14 -1.59
N GLY A 29 7.24 -4.28 -2.84
CA GLY A 29 5.86 -4.45 -3.28
C GLY A 29 5.37 -3.26 -4.08
N GLY A 30 5.09 -3.48 -5.36
CA GLY A 30 4.56 -2.51 -6.31
C GLY A 30 3.03 -2.37 -6.30
N GLY A 31 2.37 -2.69 -5.19
CA GLY A 31 0.94 -2.44 -5.00
C GLY A 31 0.66 -0.97 -4.67
N LEU A 32 -0.60 -0.65 -4.34
CA LEU A 32 -0.99 0.72 -3.98
C LEU A 32 -0.16 1.27 -2.82
N ALA A 33 0.03 0.50 -1.75
CA ALA A 33 0.78 0.93 -0.57
C ALA A 33 2.24 1.28 -0.90
N GLY A 34 2.94 0.42 -1.64
CA GLY A 34 4.35 0.67 -1.99
C GLY A 34 4.53 1.78 -3.02
N LEU A 35 3.60 1.92 -3.98
CA LEU A 35 3.59 3.07 -4.89
C LEU A 35 3.34 4.39 -4.14
N SER A 36 2.41 4.38 -3.18
CA SER A 36 2.11 5.57 -2.36
C SER A 36 3.31 5.97 -1.51
N ALA A 37 3.96 4.99 -0.85
CA ALA A 37 5.19 5.21 -0.09
C ALA A 37 6.34 5.71 -0.99
N ALA A 38 6.47 5.17 -2.20
CA ALA A 38 7.50 5.59 -3.15
C ALA A 38 7.30 7.05 -3.57
N LEU A 39 6.06 7.43 -3.89
CA LEU A 39 5.72 8.79 -4.28
C LEU A 39 5.96 9.79 -3.14
N GLU A 40 5.60 9.44 -1.91
CA GLU A 40 5.81 10.32 -0.77
C GLU A 40 7.30 10.49 -0.44
N ALA A 41 8.09 9.42 -0.55
CA ALA A 41 9.54 9.49 -0.44
C ALA A 41 10.17 10.36 -1.54
N LEU A 42 9.72 10.22 -2.79
CA LEU A 42 10.18 11.05 -3.91
C LEU A 42 9.85 12.53 -3.73
N ARG A 43 8.69 12.86 -3.15
CA ARG A 43 8.30 14.25 -2.80
C ARG A 43 9.22 14.87 -1.75
N SER A 44 9.91 14.05 -0.97
CA SER A 44 10.91 14.47 0.02
C SER A 44 12.34 14.45 -0.54
N ASP A 45 12.50 14.48 -1.87
CA ASP A 45 13.78 14.41 -2.59
C ASP A 45 14.62 13.15 -2.26
N ALA A 46 13.99 12.09 -1.77
CA ALA A 46 14.69 10.85 -1.46
C ALA A 46 14.96 10.03 -2.72
N THR A 47 16.08 9.29 -2.73
CA THR A 47 16.31 8.26 -3.74
C THR A 47 15.52 7.00 -3.39
N VAL A 48 14.67 6.53 -4.30
CA VAL A 48 13.80 5.37 -4.06
C VAL A 48 14.12 4.23 -5.01
N ILE A 49 14.20 3.02 -4.47
CA ILE A 49 14.26 1.76 -5.21
C ILE A 49 13.00 0.97 -4.90
N LEU A 50 12.06 0.94 -5.85
CA LEU A 50 10.84 0.14 -5.75
C LEU A 50 11.07 -1.24 -6.39
N ILE A 51 10.70 -2.29 -5.66
CA ILE A 51 10.88 -3.68 -6.08
C ILE A 51 9.53 -4.40 -6.09
N ASP A 52 9.19 -5.05 -7.19
CA ASP A 52 8.11 -6.04 -7.24
C ASP A 52 8.63 -7.37 -7.79
N LYS A 53 8.05 -8.48 -7.31
CA LYS A 53 8.34 -9.83 -7.80
C LYS A 53 7.78 -10.08 -9.20
N SER A 54 6.77 -9.31 -9.58
CA SER A 54 5.99 -9.44 -10.81
C SER A 54 6.58 -8.53 -11.89
N LYS A 55 6.28 -8.86 -13.16
CA LYS A 55 6.68 -8.02 -14.29
C LYS A 55 5.98 -6.66 -14.26
N ASP A 56 4.71 -6.65 -13.88
CA ASP A 56 3.85 -5.48 -13.81
C ASP A 56 3.55 -5.11 -12.36
N LEU A 57 3.60 -3.80 -12.06
CA LEU A 57 3.17 -3.24 -10.79
C LEU A 57 1.64 -3.28 -10.67
N GLY A 58 1.14 -3.31 -9.44
CA GLY A 58 -0.27 -3.18 -9.11
C GLY A 58 -0.83 -4.27 -8.20
N GLY A 59 -0.29 -5.49 -8.28
CA GLY A 59 -0.72 -6.60 -7.43
C GLY A 59 -2.25 -6.79 -7.39
N ASN A 60 -2.80 -7.03 -6.20
CA ASN A 60 -4.26 -7.09 -5.99
C ASN A 60 -4.91 -5.71 -6.08
N SER A 61 -4.18 -4.63 -5.77
CA SER A 61 -4.72 -3.26 -5.86
C SER A 61 -5.19 -2.92 -7.27
N ALA A 62 -4.47 -3.36 -8.31
CA ALA A 62 -4.89 -3.15 -9.71
C ALA A 62 -6.21 -3.87 -10.07
N LYS A 63 -6.63 -4.87 -9.28
CA LYS A 63 -7.84 -5.66 -9.51
C LYS A 63 -9.04 -5.16 -8.70
N ALA A 64 -8.84 -4.19 -7.80
CA ALA A 64 -9.92 -3.66 -6.97
C ALA A 64 -10.97 -2.93 -7.82
N SER A 65 -12.25 -3.21 -7.56
CA SER A 65 -13.38 -2.64 -8.29
C SER A 65 -14.20 -1.65 -7.47
N SER A 66 -14.37 -1.90 -6.16
CA SER A 66 -15.39 -1.22 -5.35
C SER A 66 -15.10 0.25 -5.02
N GLY A 67 -13.83 0.67 -5.02
CA GLY A 67 -13.44 2.05 -4.71
C GLY A 67 -12.56 2.19 -3.46
N ILE A 68 -12.46 3.42 -2.94
CA ILE A 68 -11.72 3.79 -1.72
C ILE A 68 -12.68 4.49 -0.75
N ASN A 69 -12.66 4.11 0.52
CA ASN A 69 -13.50 4.76 1.53
C ASN A 69 -12.86 6.10 1.96
N GLY A 70 -13.66 7.15 2.06
CA GLY A 70 -13.25 8.46 2.56
C GLY A 70 -14.38 9.14 3.32
N VAL A 71 -14.05 9.86 4.39
CA VAL A 71 -15.02 10.64 5.17
C VAL A 71 -14.68 12.13 5.16
N ASN A 72 -15.71 12.98 5.26
CA ASN A 72 -15.61 14.44 5.21
C ASN A 72 -14.92 14.97 3.93
N THR A 73 -15.09 14.26 2.82
CA THR A 73 -14.46 14.61 1.54
C THR A 73 -15.22 15.69 0.79
N GLU A 74 -14.54 16.37 -0.13
CA GLU A 74 -15.20 17.36 -0.99
C GLU A 74 -16.28 16.73 -1.89
N THR A 75 -16.06 15.50 -2.36
CA THR A 75 -17.08 14.75 -3.11
C THR A 75 -18.32 14.50 -2.28
N GLN A 76 -18.18 14.09 -1.00
CA GLN A 76 -19.35 13.90 -0.11
C GLN A 76 -20.12 15.21 0.07
N ARG A 77 -19.43 16.34 0.26
CA ARG A 77 -20.08 17.66 0.37
C ARG A 77 -20.86 18.04 -0.89
N LYS A 78 -20.26 17.85 -2.08
CA LYS A 78 -20.90 18.13 -3.37
C LYS A 78 -22.14 17.26 -3.63
N MET A 79 -22.16 16.05 -3.09
CA MET A 79 -23.29 15.12 -3.19
C MET A 79 -24.28 15.25 -2.02
N HIS A 80 -24.09 16.23 -1.13
CA HIS A 80 -24.92 16.45 0.06
C HIS A 80 -25.03 15.23 0.98
N ILE A 81 -23.92 14.48 1.12
CA ILE A 81 -23.83 13.31 2.00
C ILE A 81 -23.28 13.74 3.37
N GLU A 82 -24.07 13.49 4.42
CA GLU A 82 -23.68 13.75 5.81
C GLU A 82 -23.04 12.52 6.47
N ASP A 83 -21.71 12.46 6.43
CA ASP A 83 -20.91 11.44 7.11
C ASP A 83 -20.10 12.05 8.27
N SER A 84 -19.50 11.22 9.10
CA SER A 84 -18.60 11.65 10.17
C SER A 84 -17.54 10.60 10.48
N THR A 85 -16.41 11.03 11.03
CA THR A 85 -15.34 10.13 11.48
C THR A 85 -15.87 9.07 12.46
N ASP A 86 -16.76 9.46 13.37
CA ASP A 86 -17.36 8.55 14.35
C ASP A 86 -18.19 7.44 13.69
N LYS A 87 -18.99 7.78 12.67
CA LYS A 87 -19.75 6.79 11.90
C LYS A 87 -18.80 5.83 11.21
N PHE A 88 -17.79 6.34 10.51
CA PHE A 88 -16.85 5.49 9.77
C PHE A 88 -16.01 4.60 10.70
N TYR A 89 -15.59 5.13 11.84
CA TYR A 89 -14.88 4.39 12.88
C TYR A 89 -15.73 3.24 13.44
N SER A 90 -16.98 3.53 13.82
CA SER A 90 -17.92 2.54 14.35
C SER A 90 -18.26 1.46 13.32
N ASP A 91 -18.48 1.83 12.06
CA ASP A 91 -18.74 0.88 10.96
C ASP A 91 -17.55 -0.03 10.74
N THR A 92 -16.32 0.51 10.76
CA THR A 92 -15.08 -0.27 10.57
C THR A 92 -14.86 -1.26 11.71
N LEU A 93 -15.03 -0.82 12.97
CA LEU A 93 -14.93 -1.72 14.12
C LEU A 93 -15.97 -2.83 14.06
N SER A 94 -17.20 -2.49 13.69
CA SER A 94 -18.30 -3.47 13.61
C SER A 94 -18.08 -4.47 12.47
N ALA A 95 -17.60 -4.02 11.31
CA ALA A 95 -17.32 -4.89 10.16
C ALA A 95 -16.16 -5.87 10.39
N GLY A 96 -15.21 -5.52 11.26
CA GLY A 96 -14.11 -6.40 11.67
C GLY A 96 -14.36 -7.16 12.97
N ASP A 97 -15.63 -7.35 13.37
CA ASP A 97 -16.04 -8.03 14.62
C ASP A 97 -15.31 -7.52 15.88
N ARG A 98 -14.88 -6.25 15.86
CA ARG A 98 -14.10 -5.57 16.89
C ARG A 98 -12.75 -6.23 17.21
N GLU A 99 -12.21 -7.03 16.30
CA GLU A 99 -10.85 -7.60 16.40
C GLU A 99 -9.76 -6.65 15.87
N ASN A 100 -10.17 -5.54 15.26
CA ASN A 100 -9.26 -4.50 14.75
C ASN A 100 -8.46 -3.83 15.88
N ASP A 101 -7.24 -3.36 15.59
CA ASP A 101 -6.53 -2.43 16.46
C ASP A 101 -7.21 -1.05 16.40
N PRO A 102 -7.81 -0.55 17.50
CA PRO A 102 -8.52 0.72 17.51
C PRO A 102 -7.67 1.91 17.07
N THR A 103 -6.37 1.90 17.39
CA THR A 103 -5.43 2.97 17.05
C THR A 103 -5.22 3.06 15.54
N LEU A 104 -5.14 1.90 14.87
CA LEU A 104 -4.99 1.85 13.42
C LEU A 104 -6.29 2.20 12.71
N VAL A 105 -7.44 1.87 13.29
CA VAL A 105 -8.75 2.27 12.74
C VAL A 105 -8.95 3.79 12.87
N ASP A 106 -8.59 4.39 14.00
CA ASP A 106 -8.65 5.85 14.13
C ASP A 106 -7.75 6.53 13.09
N LEU A 107 -6.48 6.10 12.97
CA LEU A 107 -5.58 6.63 11.94
C LEU A 107 -6.15 6.47 10.52
N LEU A 108 -6.70 5.30 10.19
CA LEU A 108 -7.33 5.03 8.90
C LEU A 108 -8.45 6.04 8.61
N VAL A 109 -9.31 6.30 9.59
CA VAL A 109 -10.47 7.19 9.44
C VAL A 109 -10.03 8.64 9.31
N GLN A 110 -9.13 9.11 10.19
CA GLN A 110 -8.64 10.49 10.18
C GLN A 110 -7.92 10.83 8.87
N GLU A 111 -7.09 9.92 8.35
CA GLU A 111 -6.30 10.14 7.12
C GLU A 111 -7.08 9.84 5.83
N SER A 112 -8.31 9.31 5.92
CA SER A 112 -9.05 8.85 4.74
C SER A 112 -9.38 9.97 3.75
N ASN A 113 -9.65 11.19 4.22
CA ASN A 113 -9.86 12.35 3.35
C ASN A 113 -8.59 12.69 2.56
N SER A 114 -7.46 12.85 3.26
CA SER A 114 -6.15 13.10 2.65
C SER A 114 -5.77 12.03 1.62
N ALA A 115 -6.10 10.76 1.89
CA ALA A 115 -5.86 9.66 0.97
C ALA A 115 -6.71 9.74 -0.31
N VAL A 116 -7.97 10.17 -0.21
CA VAL A 116 -8.83 10.40 -1.39
C VAL A 116 -8.29 11.57 -2.22
N GLU A 117 -7.97 12.69 -1.58
CA GLU A 117 -7.43 13.87 -2.27
C GLU A 117 -6.09 13.56 -2.95
N PHE A 118 -5.22 12.78 -2.32
CA PHE A 118 -3.98 12.31 -2.92
C PHE A 118 -4.21 11.57 -4.26
N LEU A 119 -5.26 10.76 -4.35
CA LEU A 119 -5.60 10.03 -5.57
C LEU A 119 -6.25 10.94 -6.63
N ILE A 120 -7.06 11.91 -6.21
CA ILE A 120 -7.61 12.94 -7.10
C ILE A 120 -6.48 13.76 -7.72
N ASP A 121 -5.51 14.20 -6.91
CA ASP A 121 -4.30 14.90 -7.37
C ASP A 121 -3.42 14.03 -8.28
N ALA A 122 -3.46 12.70 -8.08
CA ALA A 122 -2.82 11.76 -8.98
C ALA A 122 -3.51 11.66 -10.36
N GLY A 123 -4.72 12.20 -10.51
CA GLY A 123 -5.52 12.18 -11.75
C GLY A 123 -6.59 11.09 -11.78
N VAL A 124 -6.94 10.51 -10.62
CA VAL A 124 -8.01 9.52 -10.52
C VAL A 124 -9.35 10.24 -10.33
N ASP A 125 -10.31 9.94 -11.19
CA ASP A 125 -11.67 10.46 -11.06
C ASP A 125 -12.43 9.75 -9.93
N LEU A 126 -12.57 10.42 -8.78
CA LEU A 126 -13.27 9.94 -7.59
C LEU A 126 -14.47 10.84 -7.24
N THR A 127 -15.17 11.29 -8.28
CA THR A 127 -16.29 12.26 -8.18
C THR A 127 -17.65 11.65 -7.92
N ASP A 128 -17.74 10.32 -7.80
CA ASP A 128 -18.97 9.61 -7.47
C ASP A 128 -18.75 8.73 -6.21
N ILE A 129 -19.84 8.40 -5.52
CA ILE A 129 -19.81 7.70 -4.24
C ILE A 129 -20.88 6.61 -4.21
N ASN A 130 -20.48 5.43 -3.74
CA ASN A 130 -21.37 4.29 -3.56
C ASN A 130 -21.55 3.91 -2.08
N LEU A 131 -22.67 3.26 -1.78
CA LEU A 131 -22.93 2.60 -0.50
C LEU A 131 -22.48 1.14 -0.60
N CYS A 132 -21.46 0.77 0.17
CA CYS A 132 -21.03 -0.62 0.32
C CYS A 132 -21.61 -1.24 1.59
N GLY A 133 -21.71 -2.57 1.62
CA GLY A 133 -22.19 -3.31 2.79
C GLY A 133 -21.35 -3.02 4.03
N GLY A 134 -22.01 -2.89 5.18
CA GLY A 134 -21.38 -2.53 6.46
C GLY A 134 -21.25 -1.02 6.71
N HIS A 135 -21.53 -0.17 5.70
CA HIS A 135 -21.50 1.28 5.87
C HIS A 135 -22.87 1.82 6.29
N SER A 136 -22.88 2.68 7.31
CA SER A 136 -24.06 3.43 7.74
C SER A 136 -24.47 4.53 6.75
N VAL A 137 -23.51 5.07 5.99
CA VAL A 137 -23.75 6.09 4.95
C VAL A 137 -22.83 5.88 3.74
N PRO A 138 -23.18 6.41 2.54
CA PRO A 138 -22.33 6.27 1.35
C PRO A 138 -20.98 6.97 1.55
N ARG A 139 -19.89 6.24 1.35
CA ARG A 139 -18.52 6.77 1.52
C ARG A 139 -17.47 6.11 0.65
N THR A 140 -17.87 5.16 -0.19
CA THR A 140 -16.94 4.48 -1.08
C THR A 140 -16.81 5.29 -2.37
N HIS A 141 -15.73 6.06 -2.48
CA HIS A 141 -15.39 6.83 -3.67
C HIS A 141 -15.00 5.93 -4.82
N TRP A 142 -15.60 6.14 -5.98
CA TRP A 142 -15.37 5.34 -7.18
C TRP A 142 -15.38 6.20 -8.45
N ILE A 143 -15.01 5.57 -9.57
CA ILE A 143 -15.03 6.21 -10.88
C ILE A 143 -16.47 6.19 -11.41
N PRO A 144 -17.04 7.35 -11.81
CA PRO A 144 -18.37 7.40 -12.40
C PRO A 144 -18.50 6.43 -13.57
N SER A 145 -19.66 5.76 -13.66
CA SER A 145 -19.92 4.88 -14.81
C SER A 145 -19.95 5.71 -16.11
N PRO A 146 -19.20 5.30 -17.15
CA PRO A 146 -19.19 6.06 -18.39
C PRO A 146 -20.55 5.95 -19.09
N LYS A 147 -20.96 7.03 -19.78
CA LYS A 147 -22.20 7.03 -20.59
C LYS A 147 -22.16 5.97 -21.70
N GLU A 148 -20.97 5.70 -22.23
CA GLU A 148 -20.70 4.67 -23.25
C GLU A 148 -19.41 3.92 -22.91
N GLY A 149 -19.39 2.62 -23.17
CA GLY A 149 -18.21 1.76 -22.92
C GLY A 149 -18.29 0.96 -21.63
N ARG A 150 -17.15 0.37 -21.23
CA ARG A 150 -17.06 -0.49 -20.05
C ARG A 150 -16.61 0.30 -18.83
N PRO A 151 -17.18 0.04 -17.64
CA PRO A 151 -16.66 0.61 -16.40
C PRO A 151 -15.17 0.31 -16.23
N ILE A 152 -14.43 1.32 -15.79
CA ILE A 152 -13.00 1.19 -15.50
C ILE A 152 -12.88 0.80 -14.02
N PRO A 153 -12.23 -0.34 -13.68
CA PRO A 153 -11.99 -0.68 -12.29
C PRO A 153 -11.15 0.40 -11.60
N VAL A 154 -11.62 0.87 -10.44
CA VAL A 154 -10.98 1.96 -9.69
C VAL A 154 -9.51 1.64 -9.41
N GLY A 155 -9.23 0.40 -8.99
CA GLY A 155 -7.88 -0.07 -8.70
C GLY A 155 -6.94 -0.01 -9.91
N PHE A 156 -7.43 -0.34 -11.10
CA PHE A 156 -6.63 -0.23 -12.32
C PHE A 156 -6.28 1.22 -12.63
N SER A 157 -7.25 2.14 -12.53
CA SER A 157 -7.03 3.56 -12.77
C SER A 157 -6.03 4.17 -11.78
N ILE A 158 -6.14 3.83 -10.50
CA ILE A 158 -5.20 4.26 -9.47
C ILE A 158 -3.78 3.84 -9.83
N ILE A 159 -3.56 2.53 -10.06
CA ILE A 159 -2.21 2.03 -10.36
C ILE A 159 -1.68 2.64 -11.66
N LYS A 160 -2.52 2.79 -12.69
CA LYS A 160 -2.13 3.43 -13.95
C LYS A 160 -1.61 4.86 -13.71
N ASN A 161 -2.38 5.68 -13.00
CA ASN A 161 -2.05 7.09 -12.76
C ASN A 161 -0.80 7.25 -11.88
N LEU A 162 -0.66 6.43 -10.83
CA LEU A 162 0.52 6.47 -9.96
C LEU A 162 1.80 6.02 -10.71
N LYS A 163 1.68 5.08 -11.64
CA LYS A 163 2.80 4.66 -12.50
C LYS A 163 3.20 5.72 -13.52
N THR A 164 2.25 6.33 -14.23
CA THR A 164 2.57 7.24 -15.35
C THR A 164 3.30 8.51 -14.93
N LYS A 165 3.27 8.86 -13.63
CA LYS A 165 4.00 10.02 -13.11
C LYS A 165 5.50 9.76 -12.90
N ASN A 166 5.99 8.51 -12.94
CA ASN A 166 7.40 8.19 -12.64
C ASN A 166 7.94 6.94 -13.39
N ASP A 167 9.23 6.96 -13.73
CA ASP A 167 9.94 5.82 -14.29
C ASP A 167 10.34 4.82 -13.19
N PHE A 168 9.37 4.03 -12.71
CA PHE A 168 9.67 2.93 -11.80
C PHE A 168 10.28 1.74 -12.56
N VAL A 169 11.48 1.31 -12.14
CA VAL A 169 12.09 0.08 -12.66
C VAL A 169 11.39 -1.14 -12.05
N THR A 170 10.91 -2.05 -12.88
CA THR A 170 10.31 -3.32 -12.43
C THR A 170 11.26 -4.50 -12.69
N GLY A 171 11.31 -5.43 -11.74
CA GLY A 171 11.98 -6.73 -11.93
C GLY A 171 12.99 -7.12 -10.85
N VAL A 172 12.52 -7.84 -9.84
CA VAL A 172 13.39 -8.67 -8.98
C VAL A 172 12.87 -10.10 -8.96
N ARG A 173 13.63 -11.03 -9.53
CA ARG A 173 13.32 -12.47 -9.50
C ARG A 173 14.02 -13.14 -8.32
N ILE A 174 13.29 -13.32 -7.22
CA ILE A 174 13.76 -14.15 -6.10
C ILE A 174 13.34 -15.60 -6.35
N LYS A 175 14.26 -16.46 -6.82
CA LYS A 175 14.06 -17.92 -6.81
C LYS A 175 14.41 -18.46 -5.43
N ASN A 176 13.41 -18.84 -4.65
CA ASN A 176 13.60 -19.58 -3.40
C ASN A 176 13.44 -21.08 -3.70
N SER A 177 14.53 -21.86 -3.73
CA SER A 177 14.42 -23.31 -3.67
C SER A 177 14.23 -23.75 -2.21
N THR A 178 13.01 -24.22 -1.95
CA THR A 178 12.57 -25.23 -0.97
C THR A 178 13.19 -25.29 0.45
N GLY A 179 12.31 -25.37 1.45
CA GLY A 179 12.52 -26.23 2.62
C GLY A 179 12.80 -25.54 3.96
N HIS A 180 11.77 -25.59 4.81
CA HIS A 180 11.71 -25.39 6.27
C HIS A 180 11.92 -23.98 6.87
N LEU A 181 10.92 -23.60 7.66
CA LEU A 181 10.84 -22.43 8.53
C LEU A 181 12.00 -22.44 9.53
N GLY A 182 12.97 -21.57 9.29
CA GLY A 182 13.95 -21.10 10.27
C GLY A 182 14.23 -19.63 9.95
N ARG A 183 14.40 -18.80 10.99
CA ARG A 183 14.61 -17.33 10.88
C ARG A 183 15.47 -17.00 9.65
N LEU A 184 14.84 -16.34 8.68
CA LEU A 184 15.44 -15.99 7.41
C LEU A 184 16.10 -14.61 7.56
N PHE A 185 17.42 -14.58 7.67
CA PHE A 185 18.17 -13.34 7.55
C PHE A 185 18.41 -13.06 6.07
N ILE A 186 17.74 -12.04 5.56
CA ILE A 186 17.91 -11.55 4.19
C ILE A 186 18.84 -10.35 4.25
N PHE A 187 20.06 -10.51 3.73
CA PHE A 187 20.92 -9.37 3.44
C PHE A 187 20.63 -8.92 2.01
N ILE A 188 20.16 -7.68 1.88
CA ILE A 188 19.95 -7.03 0.59
C ILE A 188 21.16 -6.13 0.35
N LYS A 189 21.99 -6.48 -0.64
CA LYS A 189 23.09 -5.63 -1.09
C LYS A 189 22.79 -5.16 -2.50
N THR A 190 22.64 -3.85 -2.65
CA THR A 190 22.37 -3.22 -3.94
C THR A 190 23.68 -2.75 -4.54
N PHE A 191 23.97 -3.17 -5.78
CA PHE A 191 25.08 -2.67 -6.56
C PHE A 191 24.52 -1.93 -7.77
N PHE A 192 25.14 -0.81 -8.12
CA PHE A 192 24.80 -0.04 -9.30
C PHE A 192 26.02 -0.01 -10.23
N GLU A 193 25.99 -0.76 -11.32
CA GLU A 193 27.02 -0.76 -12.36
C GLU A 193 26.36 -0.83 -13.73
N ASN A 194 26.82 -0.02 -14.70
CA ASN A 194 26.36 -0.05 -16.10
C ASN A 194 24.83 0.01 -16.28
N ASN A 195 24.14 0.87 -15.51
CA ASN A 195 22.67 0.98 -15.48
C ASN A 195 21.94 -0.29 -15.02
N ILE A 196 22.64 -1.24 -14.40
CA ILE A 196 22.07 -2.46 -13.83
C ILE A 196 22.06 -2.33 -12.32
N ILE A 197 20.87 -2.39 -11.73
CA ILE A 197 20.68 -2.56 -10.29
C ILE A 197 20.79 -4.06 -9.98
N THR A 198 21.89 -4.47 -9.38
CA THR A 198 22.07 -5.84 -8.90
C THR A 198 21.68 -5.91 -7.43
N ILE A 199 20.62 -6.64 -7.12
CA ILE A 199 20.17 -6.88 -5.76
C ILE A 199 20.65 -8.26 -5.35
N GLN A 200 21.76 -8.31 -4.63
CA GLN A 200 22.27 -9.54 -4.05
C GLN A 200 21.51 -9.84 -2.77
N ILE A 201 20.69 -10.88 -2.81
CA ILE A 201 19.91 -11.37 -1.69
C ILE A 201 20.67 -12.55 -1.09
N THR A 202 21.33 -12.33 0.03
CA THR A 202 22.08 -13.40 0.71
C THR A 202 21.22 -13.99 1.81
N LYS A 203 20.85 -15.27 1.63
CA LYS A 203 20.22 -16.10 2.66
C LYS A 203 21.31 -16.59 3.60
N THR A 204 21.33 -16.11 4.84
CA THR A 204 22.21 -16.68 5.87
C THR A 204 21.40 -17.55 6.82
N ARG A 205 21.77 -18.83 6.92
CA ARG A 205 21.40 -19.68 8.05
C ARG A 205 22.38 -19.34 9.17
N LYS A 206 21.89 -18.96 10.36
CA LYS A 206 22.73 -19.05 11.55
C LYS A 206 23.13 -20.51 11.70
N LYS A 207 24.44 -20.78 11.72
CA LYS A 207 24.98 -22.04 12.22
C LYS A 207 24.66 -22.16 13.71
#